data_AF-A0A922ZQ97-F1
#
_entry.id   AF-A0A922ZQ97-F1
#
_cell.length_a   1.000
_cell.length_b   1.000
_cell.length_c   1.000
_cell.angle_alpha   90.00
_cell.angle_beta   90.00
_cell.angle_gamma   90.00
#
_symmetry.space_group_name_H-M   'P 1'
#
loop_
_entity.id
_entity.type
_entity.pdbx_description
1 polymer ?
#
loop_
_entity_poly.entity_id
_entity_poly.type
_entity_poly.pdbx_seq_one_letter_code
_entity_poly.pdbx_strand_id
1 'polypeptide(L)'
;MKIRRYIQARNFLKEATLNIKNYDSILSKTRKDYEGLRNTGISCNALSNKIAVTRQCWNHVFKNPNKRSAKVKKLERALCFPYAIKLLNKTTTYQEVSREKDKGGNAHLFFGVIGYIRGNRIKVIIRKQEKNTNAKYVLFSFFQMSFAPAPKTKKETE
;
A
#
# COMPACT_ATOMS: atom_id res chain seq x y z
N MET A 1 -13.86 9.77 28.62
CA MET A 1 -13.77 9.97 27.16
C MET A 1 -13.62 8.60 26.48
N LYS A 2 -14.69 8.08 25.86
CA LYS A 2 -14.71 6.72 25.29
C LYS A 2 -13.65 6.59 24.19
N ILE A 3 -12.66 5.71 24.39
CA ILE A 3 -11.75 5.13 23.38
C ILE A 3 -12.63 4.36 22.37
N ARG A 4 -13.45 5.09 21.62
CA ARG A 4 -14.47 4.56 20.73
C ARG A 4 -13.74 3.83 19.60
N ARG A 5 -13.91 2.51 19.56
CA ARG A 5 -13.94 1.72 18.32
C ARG A 5 -12.66 1.66 17.47
N TYR A 6 -11.49 2.08 17.95
CA TYR A 6 -10.23 1.73 17.27
C TYR A 6 -10.00 0.20 17.25
N ILE A 7 -10.66 -0.54 18.15
CA ILE A 7 -10.47 -1.96 18.42
C ILE A 7 -11.38 -2.87 17.56
N GLN A 8 -12.40 -2.34 16.85
CA GLN A 8 -13.17 -3.12 15.86
C GLN A 8 -12.56 -3.08 14.45
N ALA A 9 -11.24 -2.92 14.38
CA ALA A 9 -10.45 -3.04 13.17
C ALA A 9 -10.51 -4.48 12.62
N ARG A 10 -11.43 -4.76 11.70
CA ARG A 10 -11.31 -5.94 10.82
C ARG A 10 -10.00 -5.80 10.04
N ASN A 11 -9.00 -6.55 10.48
CA ASN A 11 -7.72 -6.72 9.79
C ASN A 11 -7.95 -7.19 8.35
N PHE A 12 -7.24 -6.63 7.38
CA PHE A 12 -7.32 -7.09 6.00
C PHE A 12 -7.00 -8.57 5.86
N LEU A 13 -6.14 -9.14 6.72
CA LEU A 13 -5.89 -10.58 6.72
C LEU A 13 -7.12 -11.37 7.18
N LYS A 14 -7.79 -10.95 8.26
CA LYS A 14 -9.02 -11.62 8.73
C LYS A 14 -10.13 -11.49 7.69
N GLU A 15 -10.29 -10.31 7.10
CA GLU A 15 -11.25 -10.05 6.04
C GLU A 15 -10.94 -10.87 4.78
N ALA A 16 -9.66 -11.03 4.42
CA ALA A 16 -9.22 -11.89 3.33
C ALA A 16 -9.53 -13.37 3.61
N THR A 17 -9.28 -13.86 4.82
CA THR A 17 -9.61 -15.24 5.18
C THR A 17 -11.11 -15.51 5.07
N LEU A 18 -11.96 -14.59 5.56
CA LEU A 18 -13.42 -14.71 5.47
C LEU A 18 -13.93 -14.64 4.02
N ASN A 19 -13.28 -13.84 3.17
CA ASN A 19 -13.70 -13.62 1.78
C ASN A 19 -12.93 -14.48 0.77
N ILE A 20 -12.24 -15.53 1.20
CA ILE A 20 -11.41 -16.34 0.31
C ILE A 20 -12.24 -17.02 -0.81
N LYS A 21 -13.51 -17.31 -0.55
CA LYS A 21 -14.45 -17.84 -1.55
C LYS A 21 -14.70 -16.86 -2.70
N ASN A 22 -14.58 -15.55 -2.42
CA ASN A 22 -14.77 -14.47 -3.39
C ASN A 22 -13.45 -14.01 -4.03
N TYR A 23 -12.38 -14.81 -3.90
CA TYR A 23 -11.02 -14.43 -4.30
C TYR A 23 -10.95 -13.91 -5.74
N ASP A 24 -11.45 -14.67 -6.72
CA ASP A 24 -11.30 -14.32 -8.13
C ASP A 24 -12.11 -13.06 -8.50
N SER A 25 -13.29 -12.89 -7.91
CA SER A 25 -14.11 -11.68 -8.09
C SER A 25 -13.40 -10.43 -7.55
N ILE A 26 -12.89 -10.49 -6.32
CA ILE A 26 -12.20 -9.35 -5.69
C ILE A 26 -10.91 -9.00 -6.43
N LEU A 27 -10.11 -10.00 -6.82
CA LEU A 27 -8.87 -9.77 -7.57
C LEU A 27 -9.16 -9.21 -8.96
N SER A 28 -10.19 -9.68 -9.66
CA SER A 28 -10.58 -9.20 -10.98
C SER A 28 -11.04 -7.75 -10.93
N LYS A 29 -11.88 -7.40 -9.93
CA LYS A 29 -12.29 -6.01 -9.68
C LYS A 29 -11.08 -5.12 -9.39
N THR A 30 -10.22 -5.54 -8.46
CA THR A 30 -8.99 -4.80 -8.11
C THR A 30 -8.09 -4.59 -9.32
N ARG A 31 -7.97 -5.59 -10.20
CA ARG A 31 -7.21 -5.47 -11.44
C ARG A 31 -7.83 -4.46 -12.39
N LYS A 32 -9.16 -4.46 -12.55
CA LYS A 32 -9.88 -3.48 -13.36
C LYS A 32 -9.62 -2.05 -12.86
N ASP A 33 -9.75 -1.84 -11.55
CA ASP A 33 -9.49 -0.54 -10.92
C ASP A 33 -8.03 -0.11 -11.12
N TYR A 34 -7.09 -1.05 -10.95
CA TYR A 34 -5.66 -0.81 -11.17
C TYR A 34 -5.35 -0.41 -12.62
N GLU A 35 -5.90 -1.11 -13.61
CA GLU A 35 -5.71 -0.78 -15.02
C GLU A 35 -6.34 0.58 -15.37
N GLY A 36 -7.49 0.94 -14.79
CA GLY A 36 -8.05 2.29 -14.93
C GLY A 36 -7.10 3.39 -14.42
N LEU A 37 -6.42 3.12 -13.31
CA LEU A 37 -5.40 4.01 -12.74
C LEU A 37 -4.09 4.04 -13.54
N ARG A 38 -3.81 3.05 -14.39
CA ARG A 38 -2.65 3.12 -15.31
C ARG A 38 -2.83 4.18 -16.39
N ASN A 39 -4.05 4.39 -16.84
CA ASN A 39 -4.37 5.39 -17.86
C ASN A 39 -4.47 6.79 -17.25
N THR A 40 -5.04 6.88 -16.05
CA THR A 40 -5.29 8.17 -15.41
C THR A 40 -4.14 8.61 -14.52
N GLY A 41 -3.46 7.72 -13.82
CA GLY A 41 -2.53 8.06 -12.74
C GLY A 41 -3.24 8.38 -11.42
N ILE A 42 -2.48 8.46 -10.33
CA ILE A 42 -3.01 8.73 -8.97
C ILE A 42 -2.57 10.11 -8.52
N SER A 43 -3.48 10.94 -8.01
CA SER A 43 -3.07 12.21 -7.40
C SER A 43 -2.31 11.96 -6.09
N CYS A 44 -1.24 12.70 -5.85
CA CYS A 44 -0.53 12.64 -4.58
C CYS A 44 -0.23 14.05 -4.08
N ASN A 45 -0.96 14.46 -3.04
CA ASN A 45 -0.82 15.82 -2.48
C ASN A 45 0.57 16.02 -1.89
N ALA A 46 1.13 15.00 -1.23
CA ALA A 46 2.47 15.05 -0.64
C ALA A 46 3.60 15.33 -1.64
N LEU A 47 3.40 15.03 -2.92
CA LEU A 47 4.38 15.29 -3.97
C LEU A 47 3.92 16.36 -4.95
N SER A 48 2.72 16.93 -4.75
CA SER A 48 2.05 17.86 -5.67
C SER A 48 2.10 17.41 -7.12
N ASN A 49 2.02 16.08 -7.33
CA ASN A 49 2.27 15.46 -8.63
C ASN A 49 1.36 14.25 -8.83
N LYS A 50 1.15 13.91 -10.11
CA LYS A 50 0.46 12.70 -10.50
C LYS A 50 1.44 11.52 -10.54
N ILE A 51 1.09 10.46 -9.84
CA ILE A 51 1.87 9.22 -9.75
C ILE A 51 1.45 8.31 -10.90
N ALA A 52 2.41 7.95 -11.74
CA ALA A 52 2.22 7.00 -12.81
C ALA A 52 2.08 5.57 -12.24
N VAL A 53 1.07 4.84 -12.71
CA VAL A 53 0.87 3.44 -12.33
C VAL A 53 1.38 2.55 -13.45
N THR A 54 2.27 1.61 -13.13
CA THR A 54 2.91 0.73 -14.11
C THR A 54 2.63 -0.74 -13.83
N ARG A 55 2.87 -1.62 -14.80
CA ARG A 55 2.78 -3.07 -14.58
C ARG A 55 3.78 -3.58 -13.54
N GLN A 56 4.88 -2.86 -13.30
CA GLN A 56 5.92 -3.26 -12.36
C GLN A 56 5.38 -3.32 -10.93
N CYS A 57 4.58 -2.35 -10.49
CA CYS A 57 3.96 -2.40 -9.17
C CYS A 57 2.99 -3.58 -9.03
N TRP A 58 2.15 -3.85 -10.04
CA TRP A 58 1.28 -5.02 -10.03
C TRP A 58 2.07 -6.33 -9.87
N ASN A 59 3.12 -6.49 -10.67
CA ASN A 59 3.97 -7.68 -10.61
C ASN A 59 4.68 -7.79 -9.25
N HIS A 60 5.19 -6.67 -8.73
CA HIS A 60 5.82 -6.62 -7.42
C HIS A 60 4.83 -7.04 -6.33
N VAL A 61 3.63 -6.46 -6.29
CA VAL A 61 2.63 -6.66 -5.23
C VAL A 61 1.97 -8.04 -5.31
N PHE A 62 1.57 -8.51 -6.49
CA PHE A 62 0.71 -9.69 -6.67
C PHE A 62 1.37 -10.91 -7.30
N LYS A 63 2.48 -10.74 -8.04
CA LYS A 63 3.12 -11.85 -8.78
C LYS A 63 4.45 -12.31 -8.22
N ASN A 64 4.92 -11.77 -7.09
CA ASN A 64 6.17 -12.24 -6.49
C ASN A 64 6.04 -13.71 -6.04
N PRO A 65 6.77 -14.65 -6.67
CA PRO A 65 6.54 -16.08 -6.51
C PRO A 65 6.90 -16.57 -5.10
N ASN A 66 7.98 -16.05 -4.50
CA ASN A 66 8.54 -16.61 -3.28
C ASN A 66 7.92 -16.02 -2.00
N LYS A 67 7.47 -14.76 -2.03
CA LYS A 67 6.98 -14.07 -0.82
C LYS A 67 5.45 -13.94 -0.75
N ARG A 68 4.72 -14.20 -1.85
CA ARG A 68 3.34 -13.69 -2.06
C ARG A 68 2.45 -14.64 -2.89
N SER A 69 2.72 -15.94 -2.88
CA SER A 69 1.96 -16.94 -3.66
C SER A 69 0.56 -17.22 -3.10
N ALA A 70 0.40 -17.25 -1.77
CA ALA A 70 -0.86 -17.61 -1.12
C ALA A 70 -2.03 -16.68 -1.49
N LYS A 71 -3.17 -17.27 -1.87
CA LYS A 71 -4.39 -16.54 -2.26
C LYS A 71 -4.83 -15.51 -1.19
N VAL A 72 -4.79 -15.89 0.08
CA VAL A 72 -5.16 -15.00 1.21
C VAL A 72 -4.30 -13.73 1.24
N LYS A 73 -2.97 -13.85 1.06
CA LYS A 73 -2.05 -12.68 1.07
C LYS A 73 -2.27 -11.76 -0.15
N LYS A 74 -2.62 -12.34 -1.30
CA LYS A 74 -3.00 -11.55 -2.49
C LYS A 74 -4.31 -10.81 -2.25
N LEU A 75 -5.28 -11.48 -1.63
CA LEU A 75 -6.57 -10.89 -1.30
C LEU A 75 -6.45 -9.78 -0.26
N GLU A 76 -5.62 -9.95 0.78
CA GLU A 76 -5.29 -8.90 1.75
C GLU A 76 -4.77 -7.63 1.05
N ARG A 77 -3.85 -7.80 0.09
CA ARG A 77 -3.31 -6.68 -0.71
C ARG A 77 -4.37 -6.03 -1.59
N ALA A 78 -5.24 -6.84 -2.19
CA ALA A 78 -6.35 -6.35 -2.98
C ALA A 78 -7.30 -5.50 -2.13
N LEU A 79 -7.63 -5.95 -0.91
CA LEU A 79 -8.45 -5.20 0.04
C LEU A 79 -7.74 -3.93 0.55
N CYS A 80 -6.42 -3.95 0.66
CA CYS A 80 -5.60 -2.80 1.06
C CYS A 80 -5.48 -1.73 -0.04
N PHE A 81 -5.55 -2.12 -1.32
CA PHE A 81 -5.37 -1.23 -2.48
C PHE A 81 -6.19 0.08 -2.45
N PRO A 82 -7.54 0.07 -2.28
CA PRO A 82 -8.32 1.31 -2.26
C PRO A 82 -7.90 2.26 -1.13
N TYR A 83 -7.40 1.72 -0.01
CA TYR A 83 -6.92 2.52 1.10
C TYR A 83 -5.52 3.10 0.85
N ALA A 84 -4.66 2.38 0.11
CA ALA A 84 -3.41 2.92 -0.39
C ALA A 84 -3.65 4.13 -1.31
N ILE A 85 -4.64 4.04 -2.21
CA ILE A 85 -5.03 5.18 -3.08
C ILE A 85 -5.57 6.35 -2.25
N LYS A 86 -6.48 6.07 -1.30
CA LYS A 86 -7.01 7.09 -0.39
C LYS A 86 -5.89 7.78 0.41
N LEU A 87 -4.88 7.02 0.84
CA LEU A 87 -3.72 7.57 1.55
C LEU A 87 -2.95 8.56 0.66
N LEU A 88 -2.64 8.18 -0.58
CA LEU A 88 -1.96 9.08 -1.52
C LEU A 88 -2.74 10.37 -1.79
N ASN A 89 -4.06 10.26 -1.96
CA ASN A 89 -4.93 11.40 -2.25
C ASN A 89 -5.11 12.36 -1.07
N LYS A 90 -4.89 11.91 0.18
CA LYS A 90 -5.15 12.71 1.38
C LYS A 90 -3.88 13.21 2.05
N THR A 91 -2.81 12.44 1.98
CA THR A 91 -1.60 12.77 2.73
C THR A 91 -0.85 13.91 2.06
N THR A 92 -0.48 14.91 2.86
CA THR A 92 0.26 16.11 2.43
C THR A 92 1.78 16.00 2.64
N THR A 93 2.26 14.94 3.29
CA THR A 93 3.68 14.70 3.55
C THR A 93 4.08 13.24 3.32
N TYR A 94 5.28 12.97 2.82
CA TYR A 94 5.86 11.64 2.89
C TYR A 94 6.64 11.49 4.20
N GLN A 95 6.69 10.27 4.75
CA GLN A 95 7.31 10.00 6.06
C GLN A 95 8.71 9.42 5.93
N GLU A 96 9.04 8.81 4.79
CA GLU A 96 10.33 8.18 4.55
C GLU A 96 10.86 8.55 3.17
N VAL A 97 12.19 8.74 3.07
CA VAL A 97 12.92 8.88 1.81
C VAL A 97 14.16 8.00 1.86
N SER A 98 14.38 7.18 0.84
CA SER A 98 15.62 6.42 0.66
C SER A 98 16.15 6.54 -0.76
N ARG A 99 17.46 6.34 -0.92
CA ARG A 99 18.12 6.20 -2.23
C ARG A 99 18.52 4.75 -2.40
N GLU A 100 18.14 4.15 -3.52
CA GLU A 100 18.59 2.80 -3.87
C GLU A 100 19.03 2.76 -5.32
N LYS A 101 20.04 1.92 -5.61
CA LYS A 101 20.47 1.64 -6.97
C LYS A 101 19.74 0.39 -7.47
N ASP A 102 19.25 0.44 -8.71
CA ASP A 102 18.79 -0.78 -9.36
C ASP A 102 19.97 -1.63 -9.85
N LYS A 103 19.67 -2.84 -10.35
CA LYS A 103 20.69 -3.77 -10.87
C LYS A 103 21.51 -3.20 -12.03
N GLY A 104 21.00 -2.18 -12.73
CA GLY A 104 21.69 -1.49 -13.81
C GLY A 104 22.49 -0.27 -13.35
N GLY A 105 22.61 -0.04 -12.04
CA GLY A 105 23.36 1.07 -11.47
C GLY A 105 22.62 2.41 -11.46
N ASN A 106 21.37 2.47 -11.93
CA ASN A 106 20.59 3.71 -11.89
C ASN A 106 20.15 4.00 -10.45
N ALA A 107 20.41 5.23 -9.99
CA ALA A 107 19.94 5.70 -8.69
C ALA A 107 18.47 6.13 -8.76
N HIS A 108 17.68 5.66 -7.79
CA HIS A 108 16.28 6.00 -7.62
C HIS A 108 16.04 6.51 -6.21
N LEU A 109 15.18 7.53 -6.11
CA LEU A 109 14.58 8.01 -4.88
C LEU A 109 13.29 7.24 -4.60
N PHE A 110 13.15 6.73 -3.39
CA PHE A 110 11.96 6.05 -2.90
C PHE A 110 11.32 6.88 -1.81
N PHE A 111 10.05 7.21 -1.98
CA PHE A 111 9.25 7.98 -1.03
C PHE A 111 8.22 7.06 -0.39
N GLY A 112 8.23 6.98 0.94
CA GLY A 112 7.27 6.22 1.73
C GLY A 112 6.17 7.10 2.27
N VAL A 113 4.93 6.85 1.85
CA VAL A 113 3.72 7.44 2.43
C VAL A 113 3.08 6.39 3.33
N ILE A 114 2.93 6.71 4.62
CA ILE A 114 2.51 5.78 5.65
C ILE A 114 1.27 6.34 6.36
N GLY A 115 0.29 5.48 6.59
CA GLY A 115 -0.90 5.84 7.37
C GLY A 115 -1.49 4.66 8.11
N TYR A 116 -2.24 4.98 9.17
CA TYR A 116 -2.97 3.99 9.95
C TYR A 116 -4.44 4.01 9.54
N ILE A 117 -4.91 2.92 8.96
CA ILE A 117 -6.29 2.79 8.46
C ILE A 117 -6.87 1.49 8.99
N ARG A 118 -8.02 1.59 9.68
CA ARG A 118 -8.69 0.44 10.34
C ARG A 118 -7.71 -0.38 11.18
N GLY A 119 -6.88 0.28 12.00
CA GLY A 119 -5.89 -0.40 12.84
C GLY A 119 -4.73 -1.08 12.10
N ASN A 120 -4.63 -0.94 10.77
CA ASN A 120 -3.53 -1.48 9.99
C ASN A 120 -2.59 -0.34 9.55
N ARG A 121 -1.28 -0.54 9.68
CA ARG A 121 -0.29 0.36 9.10
C ARG A 121 -0.14 0.03 7.61
N ILE A 122 -0.57 0.95 6.75
CA ILE A 122 -0.43 0.86 5.30
C ILE A 122 0.77 1.71 4.88
N LYS A 123 1.65 1.13 4.08
CA LYS A 123 2.78 1.82 3.44
C LYS A 123 2.63 1.78 1.93
N VAL A 124 2.78 2.94 1.32
CA VAL A 124 2.82 3.12 -0.13
C VAL A 124 4.19 3.65 -0.50
N ILE A 125 4.82 3.04 -1.50
CA ILE A 125 6.16 3.36 -1.96
C ILE A 125 6.06 3.91 -3.38
N ILE A 126 6.59 5.11 -3.55
CA ILE A 126 6.68 5.82 -4.82
C ILE A 126 8.16 5.92 -5.20
N ARG A 127 8.50 5.68 -6.47
CA ARG A 127 9.87 5.73 -6.98
C ARG A 127 10.01 6.83 -8.03
N LYS A 128 11.13 7.55 -8.03
CA LYS A 128 11.56 8.48 -9.09
C LYS A 128 13.04 8.25 -9.42
N GLN A 129 13.40 8.24 -10.70
CA GLN A 129 14.81 8.17 -11.09
C GLN A 129 15.50 9.50 -10.77
N GLU A 130 16.66 9.45 -10.09
CA GLU A 130 17.29 10.64 -9.50
C GLU A 130 17.91 11.57 -10.55
N LYS A 131 18.66 10.99 -11.51
CA LYS A 131 19.44 11.75 -12.51
C LYS A 131 18.66 12.18 -13.74
N ASN A 132 17.36 11.89 -13.82
CA ASN A 132 16.55 12.21 -14.99
C ASN A 132 15.56 13.32 -14.63
N THR A 133 15.78 14.51 -15.21
CA THR A 133 15.01 15.73 -14.96
C THR A 133 13.52 15.55 -15.26
N ASN A 134 13.19 14.71 -16.26
CA ASN A 134 11.82 14.40 -16.68
C ASN A 134 11.28 13.09 -16.09
N ALA A 135 11.95 12.54 -15.06
CA ALA A 135 11.52 11.31 -14.43
C ALA A 135 10.16 11.47 -13.76
N LYS A 136 9.20 10.67 -14.20
CA LYS A 136 7.87 10.56 -13.57
C LYS A 136 7.99 9.89 -12.21
N TYR A 137 7.17 10.32 -11.26
CA TYR A 137 6.92 9.55 -10.04
C TYR A 137 6.10 8.31 -10.39
N VAL A 138 6.56 7.15 -9.96
CA VAL A 138 5.96 5.86 -10.28
C VAL A 138 5.53 5.15 -9.01
N LEU A 139 4.29 4.66 -8.96
CA LEU A 139 3.87 3.76 -7.90
C LEU A 139 4.70 2.48 -8.00
N PHE A 140 5.49 2.18 -6.97
CA PHE A 140 6.38 1.03 -6.94
C PHE A 140 5.79 -0.14 -6.16
N SER A 141 5.20 0.13 -5.00
CA SER A 141 4.62 -0.90 -4.14
C SER A 141 3.61 -0.32 -3.16
N PHE A 142 2.71 -1.16 -2.66
CA PHE A 142 1.88 -0.86 -1.50
C PHE A 142 1.63 -2.15 -0.71
N PHE A 143 1.57 -2.04 0.61
CA PHE A 143 1.32 -3.17 1.49
C PHE A 143 0.94 -2.74 2.91
N GLN A 144 0.29 -3.64 3.62
CA GLN A 144 0.18 -3.59 5.07
C GLN A 144 1.51 -4.06 5.70
N MET A 145 2.05 -3.28 6.63
CA MET A 145 3.29 -3.61 7.33
C MET A 145 3.06 -4.46 8.59
N SER A 146 2.06 -4.09 9.38
CA SER A 146 1.71 -4.70 10.66
C SER A 146 0.45 -4.02 11.23
N PHE A 147 -0.11 -4.58 12.30
CA PHE A 147 -1.12 -3.90 13.10
C PHE A 147 -0.54 -2.65 13.76
N ALA A 148 -1.39 -1.66 14.01
CA ALA A 148 -1.06 -0.59 14.95
C ALA A 148 -0.69 -1.23 16.31
N PRO A 149 0.30 -0.69 17.04
CA PRO A 149 0.59 -1.16 18.39
C PRO A 149 -0.71 -1.10 19.21
N ALA A 150 -1.16 -2.26 19.70
CA ALA A 150 -2.29 -2.31 20.61
C ALA A 150 -1.88 -1.56 21.89
N PRO A 151 -2.76 -0.75 22.51
CA PRO A 151 -2.48 -0.27 23.85
C PRO A 151 -2.22 -1.49 24.73
N LYS A 152 -1.07 -1.52 25.43
CA LYS A 152 -0.80 -2.55 26.43
C LYS A 152 -2.00 -2.53 27.36
N THR A 153 -2.78 -3.60 27.41
CA THR A 153 -3.72 -3.81 28.50
C THR A 153 -2.88 -3.66 29.76
N LYS A 154 -3.15 -2.61 30.55
CA LYS A 154 -2.67 -2.57 31.93
C LYS A 154 -3.15 -3.90 32.51
N LYS A 155 -2.21 -4.78 32.89
CA LYS A 155 -2.56 -5.88 33.76
C LYS A 155 -3.23 -5.21 34.95
N GLU A 156 -4.51 -5.52 35.16
CA GLU A 156 -5.16 -5.26 36.43
C GLU A 156 -4.23 -5.87 37.46
N THR A 157 -3.57 -4.98 38.19
CA THR A 157 -2.80 -5.34 39.36
C THR A 157 -3.86 -5.45 40.43
N GLU A 158 -3.98 -6.66 40.95
CA GLU A 158 -4.78 -7.02 42.14
C GLU A 158 -4.56 -6.04 43.29
#